data_AF-A0A955CR05-F1
#
_entry.id   AF-A0A955CR05-F1
#
_cell.length_a   1.000
_cell.length_b   1.000
_cell.length_c   1.000
_cell.angle_alpha   90.00
_cell.angle_beta   90.00
_cell.angle_gamma   90.00
#
_symmetry.space_group_name_H-M   'P 1'
#
loop_
_entity.id
_entity.type
_entity.pdbx_description
1 polymer ?
#
loop_
_entity_poly.entity_id
_entity_poly.type
_entity_poly.pdbx_seq_one_letter_code
_entity_poly.pdbx_strand_id
1 'polypeptide(L)'
;NAVELLERLLERDITPDVLTDQTSAHDPLEGYVPVEYSFEEAARARADDPADYQERSLASMVRHVRAMVQLQNRGAITFDYGNNIRQRAKDNGFADAFAFPGFVPAYIREQFCVGRGPFRWVALSGDPTDIYKTDHALLKLFPKDSGPFAERLHRWLLGCHLNPDALL
;
A
#
# COMPACT_ATOMS: atom_id res chain seq x y z
N ASN A 1 -3.08 -10.35 13.65
CA ASN A 1 -2.46 -10.60 12.34
C ASN A 1 -3.41 -10.16 11.21
N ALA A 2 -2.93 -9.81 10.01
CA ALA A 2 -3.81 -9.41 8.89
C ALA A 2 -4.72 -10.55 8.43
N VAL A 3 -4.23 -11.80 8.43
CA VAL A 3 -5.01 -13.00 8.07
C VAL A 3 -6.23 -13.14 8.98
N GLU A 4 -6.02 -13.06 10.30
CA GLU A 4 -7.11 -13.17 11.28
C GLU A 4 -8.16 -12.06 11.10
N LEU A 5 -7.73 -10.85 10.78
CA LEU A 5 -8.65 -9.74 10.51
C LEU A 5 -9.52 -10.04 9.30
N LEU A 6 -8.92 -10.42 8.16
CA LEU A 6 -9.66 -10.68 6.93
C LEU A 6 -10.58 -11.89 7.06
N GLU A 7 -10.13 -12.97 7.71
CA GLU A 7 -10.96 -14.12 8.02
C GLU A 7 -12.12 -13.73 8.97
N ARG A 8 -11.88 -12.85 9.94
CA ARG A 8 -12.94 -12.33 10.81
C ARG A 8 -13.96 -11.46 10.07
N LEU A 9 -13.54 -10.67 9.09
CA LEU A 9 -14.46 -9.92 8.22
C LEU A 9 -15.36 -10.88 7.43
N LEU A 10 -14.76 -11.95 6.88
CA LEU A 10 -15.50 -12.99 6.17
C LEU A 10 -16.54 -13.67 7.06
N GLU A 11 -16.14 -14.10 8.27
CA GLU A 11 -17.01 -14.73 9.27
C GLU A 11 -18.19 -13.84 9.68
N ARG A 12 -17.96 -12.52 9.77
CA ARG A 12 -18.97 -11.55 10.23
C ARG A 12 -19.81 -10.96 9.10
N ASP A 13 -19.65 -11.45 7.87
CA ASP A 13 -20.34 -10.92 6.69
C ASP A 13 -20.08 -9.42 6.47
N ILE A 14 -18.86 -8.97 6.77
CA ILE A 14 -18.44 -7.59 6.55
C ILE A 14 -17.58 -7.53 5.29
N THR A 15 -18.00 -6.72 4.32
CA THR A 15 -17.23 -6.48 3.09
C THR A 15 -16.79 -5.02 3.07
N PRO A 16 -15.48 -4.72 3.06
CA PRO A 16 -15.01 -3.35 2.91
C PRO A 16 -15.21 -2.87 1.47
N ASP A 17 -15.35 -1.55 1.27
CA ASP A 17 -15.46 -0.98 -0.07
C ASP A 17 -14.17 -1.16 -0.88
N VAL A 18 -13.01 -1.00 -0.23
CA VAL A 18 -11.68 -1.10 -0.82
C VAL A 18 -10.79 -2.01 0.03
N LEU A 19 -10.03 -2.88 -0.62
CA LEU A 19 -9.11 -3.82 0.01
C LEU A 19 -7.76 -3.86 -0.71
N THR A 20 -6.68 -3.76 0.05
CA THR A 20 -5.31 -3.92 -0.43
C THR A 20 -4.42 -4.40 0.70
N ASP A 21 -3.18 -4.77 0.37
CA ASP A 21 -2.15 -5.12 1.35
C ASP A 21 -0.85 -4.35 1.09
N GLN A 22 -0.13 -4.02 2.17
CA GLN A 22 1.20 -3.41 2.13
C GLN A 22 2.12 -3.97 3.23
N THR A 23 1.86 -5.21 3.69
CA THR A 23 2.85 -5.94 4.48
C THR A 23 4.16 -6.08 3.70
N SER A 24 5.26 -6.38 4.38
CA SER A 24 6.54 -6.63 3.70
C SER A 24 6.61 -8.06 3.13
N ALA A 25 5.58 -8.51 2.41
CA ALA A 25 5.48 -9.83 1.80
C ALA A 25 6.58 -10.14 0.75
N HIS A 26 7.30 -9.11 0.31
CA HIS A 26 8.47 -9.26 -0.55
C HIS A 26 9.62 -9.99 0.18
N ASP A 27 9.67 -9.93 1.51
CA ASP A 27 10.63 -10.62 2.36
C ASP A 27 9.89 -11.55 3.34
N PRO A 28 9.72 -12.84 3.01
CA PRO A 28 9.01 -13.77 3.87
C PRO A 28 9.77 -14.16 5.15
N LEU A 29 11.04 -13.77 5.31
CA LEU A 29 11.80 -14.07 6.52
C LEU A 29 11.68 -12.94 7.55
N GLU A 30 11.91 -11.70 7.12
CA GLU A 30 11.90 -10.55 8.04
C GLU A 30 10.57 -9.77 8.02
N GLY A 31 9.87 -9.79 6.89
CA GLY A 31 8.82 -8.84 6.58
C GLY A 31 7.39 -9.29 6.87
N TYR A 32 7.18 -10.57 7.15
CA TYR A 32 5.84 -11.14 7.35
C TYR A 32 5.82 -12.04 8.57
N VAL A 33 4.88 -11.79 9.48
CA VAL A 33 4.70 -12.61 10.69
C VAL A 33 3.68 -13.70 10.41
N PRO A 34 4.04 -14.99 10.54
CA PRO A 34 3.09 -16.09 10.43
C PRO A 34 1.91 -15.92 11.39
N VAL A 35 0.73 -16.39 10.97
CA VAL A 35 -0.50 -16.25 11.75
C VAL A 35 -0.49 -17.07 13.04
N GLU A 36 0.37 -18.08 13.12
CA GLU A 36 0.55 -18.95 14.29
C GLU A 36 1.34 -18.31 15.42
N TYR A 37 2.02 -17.18 15.18
CA TYR A 37 2.93 -16.57 16.16
C TYR A 37 2.45 -15.22 16.69
N SER A 38 2.66 -15.00 17.99
CA SER A 38 2.76 -13.65 18.54
C SER A 38 4.00 -12.94 17.97
N PHE A 39 4.09 -11.62 18.18
CA PHE A 39 5.27 -10.86 17.76
C PHE A 39 6.56 -11.33 18.46
N GLU A 40 6.48 -11.64 19.75
CA GLU A 40 7.62 -12.12 20.56
C GLU A 40 8.00 -13.57 20.22
N GLU A 41 7.02 -14.41 19.88
CA GLU A 41 7.27 -15.78 19.39
C GLU A 41 7.93 -15.75 18.01
N ALA A 42 7.47 -14.87 17.13
CA ALA A 42 7.99 -14.74 15.79
C ALA A 42 9.49 -14.40 15.76
N ALA A 43 9.95 -13.50 16.65
CA ALA A 43 11.36 -13.15 16.74
C ALA A 43 12.23 -14.36 17.15
N ARG A 44 11.74 -15.19 18.08
CA ARG A 44 12.43 -16.41 18.51
C ARG A 44 12.43 -17.47 17.41
N ALA A 45 11.25 -17.78 16.86
CA ALA A 45 11.09 -18.76 15.80
C ALA A 45 11.95 -18.44 14.57
N ARG A 46 12.05 -17.15 14.19
CA ARG A 46 12.91 -16.71 13.09
C ARG A 46 14.40 -16.96 13.35
N ALA A 47 14.85 -16.77 14.60
CA ALA A 47 16.24 -17.01 14.98
C ALA A 47 16.57 -18.50 15.11
N ASP A 48 15.61 -19.28 15.63
CA ASP A 48 15.79 -20.70 15.93
C ASP A 48 15.75 -21.57 14.65
N ASP A 49 14.76 -21.36 13.77
CA ASP A 49 14.64 -22.05 12.49
C ASP A 49 14.13 -21.09 11.38
N PRO A 50 15.04 -20.37 10.71
CA PRO A 50 14.69 -19.44 9.64
C PRO A 50 13.93 -20.09 8.46
N ALA A 51 14.20 -21.37 8.18
CA ALA A 51 13.61 -22.06 7.03
C ALA A 51 12.15 -22.41 7.30
N ASP A 52 11.86 -22.99 8.46
CA ASP A 52 10.48 -23.26 8.91
C ASP A 52 9.69 -21.95 9.07
N TYR A 53 10.30 -20.90 9.61
CA TYR A 53 9.66 -19.59 9.72
C TYR A 53 9.24 -19.04 8.33
N GLN A 54 10.13 -19.17 7.34
CA GLN A 54 9.86 -18.72 5.98
C GLN A 54 8.70 -19.50 5.35
N GLU A 55 8.67 -20.83 5.53
CA GLU A 55 7.58 -21.68 5.05
C GLU A 55 6.23 -21.29 5.66
N ARG A 56 6.19 -21.07 6.98
CA ARG A 56 4.97 -20.60 7.68
C ARG A 56 4.51 -19.23 7.23
N SER A 57 5.46 -18.33 6.95
CA SER A 57 5.15 -17.00 6.43
C SER A 57 4.51 -17.09 5.05
N LEU A 58 5.04 -17.94 4.16
CA LEU A 58 4.46 -18.18 2.84
C LEU A 58 3.07 -18.84 2.93
N ALA A 59 2.89 -19.82 3.82
CA ALA A 59 1.57 -20.42 4.07
C ALA A 59 0.55 -19.39 4.59
N SER A 60 0.99 -18.48 5.45
CA SER A 60 0.15 -17.37 5.94
C SER A 60 -0.21 -16.38 4.82
N MET A 61 0.72 -16.08 3.90
CA MET A 61 0.42 -15.25 2.72
C MET A 61 -0.59 -15.92 1.79
N VAL A 62 -0.55 -17.24 1.62
CA VAL A 62 -1.56 -17.98 0.84
C VAL A 62 -2.95 -17.79 1.45
N ARG A 63 -3.09 -17.92 2.78
CA ARG A 63 -4.36 -17.66 3.48
C ARG A 63 -4.82 -16.22 3.32
N HIS A 64 -3.89 -15.27 3.47
CA HIS A 64 -4.15 -13.83 3.28
C HIS A 64 -4.75 -13.56 1.89
N VAL A 65 -4.08 -13.99 0.83
CA VAL A 65 -4.52 -13.73 -0.55
C VAL A 65 -5.83 -14.45 -0.86
N ARG A 66 -6.05 -15.65 -0.32
CA ARG A 66 -7.33 -16.34 -0.44
C ARG A 66 -8.47 -15.54 0.18
N ALA A 67 -8.26 -14.96 1.37
CA ALA A 67 -9.26 -14.10 2.01
C ALA A 67 -9.51 -12.82 1.20
N MET A 68 -8.46 -12.22 0.61
CA MET A 68 -8.61 -11.08 -0.30
C MET A 68 -9.46 -11.42 -1.52
N VAL A 69 -9.24 -12.56 -2.17
CA VAL A 69 -10.06 -13.01 -3.31
C VAL A 69 -11.51 -13.27 -2.89
N GLN A 70 -11.74 -13.83 -1.70
CA GLN A 70 -13.12 -14.02 -1.20
C GLN A 70 -13.84 -12.69 -0.95
N LEU A 71 -13.16 -11.70 -0.36
CA LEU A 71 -13.73 -10.37 -0.15
C LEU A 71 -13.94 -9.63 -1.49
N GLN A 72 -13.05 -9.82 -2.47
CA GLN A 72 -13.24 -9.35 -3.84
C GLN A 72 -14.55 -9.91 -4.45
N ASN A 73 -14.77 -11.22 -4.30
CA ASN A 73 -15.98 -11.88 -4.80
C ASN A 73 -17.26 -11.40 -4.09
N ARG A 74 -17.15 -10.81 -2.90
CA ARG A 74 -18.26 -10.15 -2.19
C ARG A 74 -18.47 -8.69 -2.60
N GLY A 75 -17.62 -8.14 -3.47
CA GLY A 75 -17.76 -6.79 -4.02
C GLY A 75 -16.68 -5.80 -3.58
N ALA A 76 -15.72 -6.19 -2.74
CA ALA A 76 -14.63 -5.29 -2.36
C ALA A 76 -13.74 -4.95 -3.57
N ILE A 77 -13.47 -3.66 -3.80
CA ILE A 77 -12.51 -3.23 -4.82
C ILE A 77 -11.11 -3.62 -4.33
N THR A 78 -10.60 -4.72 -4.88
CA THR A 78 -9.38 -5.35 -4.39
C THR A 78 -8.22 -5.16 -5.37
N PHE A 79 -7.05 -4.80 -4.86
CA PHE A 79 -5.83 -4.68 -5.66
C PHE A 79 -4.57 -4.95 -4.84
N ASP A 80 -3.48 -5.24 -5.54
CA ASP A 80 -2.15 -5.44 -4.98
C ASP A 80 -1.35 -4.15 -5.01
N TYR A 81 -0.72 -3.81 -3.88
CA TYR A 81 0.04 -2.56 -3.73
C TYR A 81 1.57 -2.76 -3.77
N GLY A 82 2.02 -3.66 -4.64
CA GLY A 82 3.42 -3.72 -5.05
C GLY A 82 4.38 -4.39 -4.06
N ASN A 83 3.86 -5.23 -3.15
CA ASN A 83 4.68 -6.00 -2.21
C ASN A 83 4.88 -7.48 -2.62
N ASN A 84 4.42 -7.87 -3.81
CA ASN A 84 4.57 -9.19 -4.38
C ASN A 84 3.77 -10.32 -3.70
N ILE A 85 2.82 -10.00 -2.81
CA ILE A 85 2.06 -11.01 -2.04
C ILE A 85 1.31 -12.02 -2.94
N ARG A 86 0.78 -11.57 -4.08
CA ARG A 86 0.13 -12.45 -5.06
C ARG A 86 1.07 -13.50 -5.64
N GLN A 87 2.31 -13.12 -5.95
CA GLN A 87 3.30 -14.05 -6.46
C GLN A 87 3.66 -15.08 -5.38
N ARG A 88 3.82 -14.65 -4.12
CA ARG A 88 4.05 -15.56 -3.00
C ARG A 88 2.93 -16.60 -2.86
N ALA A 89 1.68 -16.17 -2.95
CA ALA A 89 0.54 -17.09 -2.89
C ALA A 89 0.48 -18.03 -4.11
N LYS A 90 0.77 -17.53 -5.31
CA LYS A 90 0.82 -18.35 -6.54
C LYS A 90 1.88 -19.45 -6.46
N ASP A 91 3.10 -19.09 -6.09
CA ASP A 91 4.23 -20.02 -5.99
C ASP A 91 3.98 -21.12 -4.95
N ASN A 92 3.11 -20.83 -3.98
CA ASN A 92 2.71 -21.75 -2.90
C ASN A 92 1.31 -22.35 -3.11
N GLY A 93 0.89 -22.47 -4.37
CA GLY A 93 -0.24 -23.32 -4.76
C GLY A 93 -1.62 -22.67 -4.84
N PHE A 94 -1.74 -21.35 -4.66
CA PHE A 94 -3.02 -20.66 -4.89
C PHE A 94 -3.14 -20.14 -6.33
N ALA A 95 -3.81 -20.92 -7.19
CA ALA A 95 -3.95 -20.63 -8.62
C ALA A 95 -4.60 -19.26 -8.90
N ASP A 96 -5.59 -18.86 -8.10
CA ASP A 96 -6.35 -17.62 -8.27
C ASP A 96 -5.68 -16.39 -7.62
N ALA A 97 -4.41 -16.50 -7.22
CA ALA A 97 -3.71 -15.40 -6.56
C ALA A 97 -3.65 -14.10 -7.39
N PHE A 98 -3.84 -14.18 -8.72
CA PHE A 98 -3.87 -13.03 -9.63
C PHE A 98 -5.29 -12.60 -10.05
N ALA A 99 -6.34 -13.05 -9.35
CA ALA A 99 -7.72 -12.65 -9.61
C ALA A 99 -7.97 -11.14 -9.43
N PHE A 100 -7.12 -10.45 -8.67
CA PHE A 100 -7.10 -8.99 -8.56
C PHE A 100 -5.85 -8.36 -9.19
N PRO A 101 -5.98 -7.15 -9.78
CA PRO A 101 -4.88 -6.50 -10.49
C PRO A 101 -3.87 -5.86 -9.52
N GLY A 102 -2.71 -5.46 -10.07
CA GLY A 102 -1.80 -4.55 -9.35
C GLY A 102 -2.27 -3.11 -9.49
N PHE A 103 -1.91 -2.25 -8.53
CA PHE A 103 -2.31 -0.85 -8.53
C PHE A 103 -1.79 -0.05 -9.75
N VAL A 104 -0.62 -0.42 -10.29
CA VAL A 104 -0.06 0.26 -11.47
C VAL A 104 -0.94 0.09 -12.70
N PRO A 105 -1.23 -1.14 -13.19
CA PRO A 105 -2.13 -1.32 -14.32
C PRO A 105 -3.56 -0.84 -14.05
N ALA A 106 -4.03 -0.91 -12.79
CA ALA A 106 -5.39 -0.52 -12.43
C ALA A 106 -5.61 1.01 -12.37
N TYR A 107 -4.65 1.77 -11.82
CA TYR A 107 -4.89 3.17 -11.45
C TYR A 107 -3.79 4.16 -11.86
N ILE A 108 -2.52 3.73 -11.90
CA ILE A 108 -1.39 4.67 -11.98
C ILE A 108 -0.80 4.79 -13.39
N ARG A 109 -0.96 3.78 -14.26
CA ARG A 109 -0.31 3.73 -15.57
C ARG A 109 -0.53 4.99 -16.42
N GLU A 110 -1.73 5.55 -16.42
CA GLU A 110 -2.04 6.77 -17.18
C GLU A 110 -1.23 7.98 -16.69
N GLN A 111 -0.90 8.07 -15.39
CA GLN A 111 -0.03 9.12 -14.86
C GLN A 111 1.40 8.96 -15.38
N PHE A 112 1.90 7.72 -15.44
CA PHE A 112 3.23 7.44 -15.99
C PHE A 112 3.31 7.80 -17.49
N CYS A 113 2.26 7.56 -18.26
CA CYS A 113 2.22 7.91 -19.69
C CYS A 113 2.34 9.42 -19.96
N VAL A 114 2.01 10.27 -18.98
CA VAL A 114 2.19 11.73 -19.07
C VAL A 114 3.43 12.23 -18.30
N GLY A 115 4.35 11.33 -17.98
CA GLY A 115 5.63 11.65 -17.33
C GLY A 115 5.51 12.01 -15.85
N ARG A 116 4.35 11.77 -15.22
CA ARG A 116 4.20 11.99 -13.78
C ARG A 116 4.76 10.81 -13.01
N GLY A 117 5.26 11.08 -11.81
CA GLY A 117 5.80 10.09 -10.89
C GLY A 117 5.94 10.69 -9.49
N PRO A 118 6.54 9.96 -8.54
CA PRO A 118 6.73 10.41 -7.16
C PRO A 118 7.87 11.44 -7.03
N PHE A 119 7.74 12.56 -7.77
CA PHE A 119 8.68 13.68 -7.72
C PHE A 119 8.73 14.28 -6.32
N ARG A 120 9.94 14.60 -5.85
CA ARG A 120 10.19 15.15 -4.52
C ARG A 120 11.44 16.03 -4.53
N TRP A 121 11.50 16.98 -3.60
CA TRP A 121 12.69 17.78 -3.32
C TRP A 121 12.88 17.90 -1.80
N VAL A 122 14.05 18.38 -1.38
CA VAL A 122 14.42 18.56 0.03
C VAL A 122 15.11 19.91 0.19
N ALA A 123 14.75 20.67 1.23
CA ALA A 123 15.43 21.90 1.61
C ALA A 123 16.64 21.58 2.50
N LEU A 124 17.85 21.72 1.95
CA LEU A 124 19.09 21.42 2.70
C LEU A 124 19.40 22.42 3.81
N SER A 125 18.74 23.59 3.81
CA SER A 125 18.81 24.58 4.89
C SER A 125 18.27 24.03 6.22
N GLY A 126 17.37 23.03 6.16
CA GLY A 126 16.60 22.56 7.32
C GLY A 126 15.49 23.53 7.76
N ASP A 127 15.34 24.68 7.10
CA ASP A 127 14.28 25.64 7.39
C ASP A 127 12.98 25.21 6.69
N PRO A 128 11.90 24.88 7.43
CA PRO A 128 10.63 24.50 6.83
C PRO A 128 10.03 25.60 5.94
N THR A 129 10.38 26.88 6.17
CA THR A 129 9.93 28.02 5.35
C THR A 129 10.32 27.84 3.88
N ASP A 130 11.41 27.15 3.57
CA ASP A 130 11.81 26.90 2.18
C ASP A 130 10.85 25.93 1.47
N ILE A 131 10.22 25.00 2.19
CA ILE A 131 9.12 24.18 1.65
C ILE A 131 7.91 25.06 1.34
N TYR A 132 7.50 25.94 2.26
CA TYR A 132 6.40 26.89 1.99
C TYR A 132 6.67 27.77 0.76
N LYS A 133 7.90 28.27 0.61
CA LYS A 133 8.28 29.07 -0.57
C LYS A 133 8.16 28.27 -1.87
N THR A 134 8.60 27.02 -1.87
CA THR A 134 8.52 26.15 -3.06
C THR A 134 7.08 25.73 -3.38
N ASP A 135 6.25 25.46 -2.37
CA ASP A 135 4.83 25.18 -2.57
C ASP A 135 4.08 26.39 -3.12
N HIS A 136 4.31 27.58 -2.58
CA HIS A 136 3.73 28.82 -3.12
C HIS A 136 4.20 29.10 -4.56
N ALA A 137 5.45 28.78 -4.90
CA ALA A 137 5.93 28.86 -6.28
C ALA A 137 5.20 27.88 -7.20
N LEU A 138 4.91 26.66 -6.74
CA LEU A 138 4.11 25.68 -7.50
C LEU A 138 2.66 26.13 -7.69
N LEU A 139 2.02 26.69 -6.67
CA LEU A 139 0.65 27.24 -6.76
C LEU A 139 0.56 28.35 -7.81
N LYS A 140 1.59 29.20 -7.91
CA LYS A 140 1.72 30.25 -8.93
C LYS A 140 1.99 29.70 -10.32
N LEU A 141 2.88 28.71 -10.44
CA LEU A 141 3.25 28.13 -11.73
C LEU A 141 2.12 27.31 -12.36
N PHE A 142 1.27 26.72 -11.52
CA PHE A 142 0.10 25.95 -11.93
C PHE A 142 -1.17 26.59 -11.35
N PRO A 143 -1.67 27.70 -11.91
CA PRO A 143 -2.86 28.38 -11.37
C PRO A 143 -4.05 27.44 -11.26
N LYS A 144 -4.81 27.51 -10.17
CA LYS A 144 -5.92 26.57 -9.85
C LYS A 144 -6.89 26.38 -11.02
N ASP A 145 -7.24 27.47 -11.71
CA ASP A 145 -8.24 27.49 -12.77
C ASP A 145 -7.67 27.10 -14.15
N SER A 146 -6.39 26.73 -14.23
CA SER A 146 -5.76 26.27 -15.48
C SER A 146 -6.14 24.84 -15.88
N GLY A 147 -6.89 24.13 -15.03
CA GLY A 147 -7.54 22.87 -15.37
C GLY A 147 -7.55 21.84 -14.25
N PRO A 148 -8.13 20.64 -14.48
CA PRO A 148 -8.37 19.65 -13.43
C PRO A 148 -7.11 19.14 -12.73
N PHE A 149 -5.96 19.15 -13.41
CA PHE A 149 -4.69 18.79 -12.79
C PHE A 149 -4.25 19.84 -11.76
N ALA A 150 -4.26 21.12 -12.13
CA ALA A 150 -3.85 22.19 -11.25
C ALA A 150 -4.77 22.29 -10.02
N GLU A 151 -6.08 22.11 -10.21
CA GLU A 151 -7.03 22.05 -9.10
C GLU A 151 -6.70 20.91 -8.10
N ARG A 152 -6.36 19.71 -8.59
CA ARG A 152 -5.93 18.59 -7.74
C ARG A 152 -4.57 18.84 -7.09
N LEU A 153 -3.63 19.46 -7.81
CA LEU A 153 -2.32 19.83 -7.27
C LEU A 153 -2.45 20.83 -6.12
N HIS A 154 -3.31 21.84 -6.27
CA HIS A 154 -3.62 22.80 -5.20
C HIS A 154 -4.19 22.10 -3.97
N ARG A 155 -5.18 21.22 -4.16
CA ARG A 155 -5.74 20.42 -3.04
C ARG A 155 -4.69 19.55 -2.36
N TRP A 156 -3.80 18.93 -3.13
CA TRP A 156 -2.70 18.12 -2.59
C TRP A 156 -1.74 18.96 -1.76
N LEU A 157 -1.21 20.06 -2.31
CA LEU A 157 -0.24 20.91 -1.61
C LEU A 157 -0.82 21.50 -0.32
N LEU A 158 -2.05 22.05 -0.38
CA LEU A 158 -2.70 22.62 0.80
C LEU A 158 -3.01 21.53 1.84
N GLY A 159 -3.40 20.32 1.41
CA GLY A 159 -3.67 19.20 2.30
C GLY A 159 -2.44 18.63 3.02
N CYS A 160 -1.23 18.92 2.53
CA CYS A 160 0.02 18.51 3.18
C CYS A 160 0.41 19.39 4.38
N HIS A 161 -0.21 20.56 4.54
CA HIS A 161 0.13 21.52 5.60
C HIS A 161 -0.92 21.55 6.69
N LEU A 162 -0.47 21.60 7.96
CA LEU A 162 -1.35 21.85 9.11
C LEU A 162 -1.95 23.26 9.09
N ASN A 163 -1.22 24.22 8.52
CA ASN A 163 -1.67 25.60 8.35
C ASN A 163 -1.55 26.03 6.86
N PRO A 164 -2.54 25.65 6.03
CA PRO A 164 -2.52 25.97 4.59
C PRO A 164 -2.71 27.47 4.30
N ASP A 165 -3.25 28.25 5.23
CA ASP A 165 -3.46 29.69 5.05
C ASP A 165 -2.14 30.45 4.91
N ALA A 166 -1.02 29.89 5.38
CA ALA A 166 0.30 30.45 5.15
C ALA A 166 0.76 30.41 3.67
N LEU A 167 0.04 29.67 2.81
CA LEU A 167 0.30 29.55 1.37
C LEU A 167 -0.65 30.38 0.48
N LEU A 168 -1.74 30.93 1.05
CA LEU A 168 -2.77 31.69 0.34
C LEU A 168 -2.53 33.20 0.48
#